data_AF-A0A8S0FFD5-F1
#
_entry.id   AF-A0A8S0FFD5-F1
#
_cell.length_a   1.000
_cell.length_b   1.000
_cell.length_c   1.000
_cell.angle_alpha   90.00
_cell.angle_beta   90.00
_cell.angle_gamma   90.00
#
_symmetry.space_group_name_H-M   'P 1'
#
loop_
_entity.id
_entity.type
_entity.pdbx_description
1 polymer ?
#
loop_
_entity_poly.entity_id
_entity_poly.type
_entity_poly.pdbx_seq_one_letter_code
_entity_poly.pdbx_strand_id
1 'polypeptide(L)'
;MQRMHKKQLITKNRSTPVTCEDFLAVDESFQPTAVGFAEALNNKDKPEDAVLDVQGIATVTPAIVQACTQDKKASFKDKVKGEWDKIKKDM
;
A
#
# COMPACT_ATOMS: atom_id res chain seq x y z
N MET A 1 -19.57 6.58 32.68
CA MET A 1 -18.29 5.91 33.06
C MET A 1 -18.41 4.43 32.70
N GLN A 2 -17.49 3.91 31.86
CA GLN A 2 -17.26 2.47 31.54
C GLN A 2 -18.31 1.79 30.62
N ARG A 3 -18.03 1.11 29.50
CA ARG A 3 -16.83 0.65 28.76
C ARG A 3 -17.28 0.53 27.29
N MET A 4 -16.73 1.30 26.35
CA MET A 4 -15.61 0.88 25.48
C MET A 4 -15.87 -0.46 24.75
N HIS A 5 -16.08 -0.36 23.43
CA HIS A 5 -15.75 -1.37 22.40
C HIS A 5 -16.64 -2.61 22.21
N LYS A 6 -17.96 -2.44 22.04
CA LYS A 6 -18.79 -3.52 21.48
C LYS A 6 -18.68 -3.55 19.94
N LYS A 7 -17.75 -4.41 19.51
CA LYS A 7 -17.78 -5.17 18.24
C LYS A 7 -17.71 -4.36 16.95
N GLN A 8 -16.47 -4.11 16.56
CA GLN A 8 -15.92 -4.18 15.19
C GLN A 8 -16.73 -5.11 14.26
N LEU A 9 -17.81 -4.61 13.66
CA LEU A 9 -18.59 -5.30 12.64
C LEU A 9 -18.99 -4.31 11.56
N ILE A 10 -17.98 -3.81 10.84
CA ILE A 10 -18.10 -3.57 9.41
C ILE A 10 -17.04 -4.46 8.76
N THR A 11 -17.54 -5.54 8.19
CA THR A 11 -16.93 -6.40 7.19
C THR A 11 -16.02 -5.61 6.23
N LYS A 12 -14.73 -5.51 6.59
CA LYS A 12 -13.66 -5.18 5.65
C LYS A 12 -12.98 -6.51 5.39
N ASN A 13 -13.17 -7.05 4.19
CA ASN A 13 -12.71 -8.35 3.72
C ASN A 13 -11.43 -8.77 4.46
N ARG A 14 -11.47 -9.90 5.17
CA ARG A 14 -10.32 -10.48 5.86
C ARG A 14 -9.34 -11.02 4.81
N SER A 15 -8.82 -10.14 3.97
CA SER A 15 -7.57 -10.36 3.28
C SER A 15 -6.53 -10.41 4.41
N THR A 16 -5.78 -11.50 4.51
CA THR A 16 -4.55 -11.50 5.30
C THR A 16 -3.77 -10.25 4.94
N PRO A 17 -3.28 -9.47 5.93
CA PRO A 17 -2.52 -8.27 5.61
C PRO A 17 -1.29 -8.70 4.81
N VAL A 18 -1.20 -8.26 3.55
CA VAL A 18 -0.01 -8.47 2.72
C VAL A 18 1.15 -7.80 3.43
N THR A 19 2.17 -8.58 3.74
CA THR A 19 3.38 -8.08 4.38
C THR A 19 4.39 -7.65 3.33
N CYS A 20 5.41 -6.91 3.78
CA CYS A 20 6.56 -6.63 2.93
C CYS A 20 7.27 -7.91 2.47
N GLU A 21 7.25 -8.98 3.26
CA GLU A 21 7.78 -10.29 2.85
C GLU A 21 6.99 -10.87 1.66
N ASP A 22 5.66 -10.80 1.70
CA ASP A 22 4.81 -11.21 0.58
C ASP A 22 5.08 -10.37 -0.69
N PHE A 23 5.31 -9.06 -0.53
CA PHE A 23 5.64 -8.17 -1.65
C PHE A 23 7.02 -8.47 -2.25
N LEU A 24 8.03 -8.69 -1.41
CA LEU A 24 9.38 -9.02 -1.87
C LEU A 24 9.45 -10.40 -2.54
N ALA A 25 8.47 -11.29 -2.27
CA ALA A 25 8.33 -12.56 -2.98
C ALA A 25 7.71 -12.40 -4.39
N VAL A 26 7.17 -11.23 -4.72
CA VAL A 26 6.71 -10.91 -6.08
C VAL A 26 7.92 -10.61 -6.95
N ASP A 27 7.93 -11.19 -8.15
CA ASP A 27 8.94 -10.91 -9.16
C ASP A 27 9.03 -9.41 -9.46
N GLU A 28 10.26 -8.90 -9.61
CA GLU A 28 10.56 -7.48 -9.77
C GLU A 28 9.77 -6.83 -10.91
N SER A 29 9.48 -7.60 -11.97
CA SER A 29 8.70 -7.15 -13.13
C SER A 29 7.24 -6.83 -12.78
N PHE A 30 6.70 -7.46 -11.72
CA PHE A 30 5.31 -7.32 -11.27
C PHE A 30 5.17 -6.48 -10.00
N GLN A 31 6.27 -6.09 -9.36
CA GLN A 31 6.25 -5.20 -8.20
C GLN A 31 5.58 -3.85 -8.50
N PRO A 32 5.83 -3.17 -9.64
CA PRO A 32 5.10 -1.93 -9.98
C PRO A 32 3.59 -2.15 -10.05
N THR A 33 3.15 -3.31 -10.58
CA THR A 33 1.74 -3.66 -10.63
C THR A 33 1.15 -3.84 -9.24
N ALA A 34 1.86 -4.53 -8.33
CA ALA A 34 1.41 -4.71 -6.94
C ALA A 34 1.28 -3.37 -6.19
N VAL A 35 2.22 -2.44 -6.42
CA VAL A 35 2.16 -1.08 -5.89
C VAL A 35 0.96 -0.32 -6.44
N GLY A 36 0.71 -0.38 -7.76
CA GLY A 36 -0.46 0.23 -8.38
C GLY A 36 -1.79 -0.30 -7.84
N PHE A 37 -1.89 -1.61 -7.60
CA PHE A 37 -3.07 -2.20 -6.93
C PHE A 37 -3.23 -1.69 -5.50
N ALA A 38 -2.15 -1.59 -4.73
CA ALA A 38 -2.20 -1.08 -3.38
C ALA A 38 -2.59 0.41 -3.34
N GLU A 39 -2.13 1.21 -4.29
CA GLU A 39 -2.49 2.63 -4.47
C GLU A 39 -3.97 2.78 -4.83
N ALA A 40 -4.45 2.04 -5.84
CA ALA A 40 -5.85 2.09 -6.26
C ALA A 40 -6.83 1.65 -5.14
N LEU A 41 -6.45 0.62 -4.36
CA LEU A 41 -7.22 0.17 -3.19
C LEU A 41 -7.21 1.16 -2.03
N ASN A 42 -6.28 2.13 -2.02
CA ASN A 42 -6.26 3.23 -1.07
C ASN A 42 -7.12 4.42 -1.52
N ASN A 43 -7.28 4.67 -2.82
CA ASN A 43 -8.03 5.81 -3.38
C ASN A 43 -9.50 5.50 -3.72
N LYS A 44 -10.19 4.78 -2.83
CA LYS A 44 -11.56 4.25 -3.06
C LYS A 44 -12.67 5.29 -3.31
N ASP A 45 -12.39 6.58 -3.16
CA ASP A 45 -13.41 7.63 -3.19
C ASP A 45 -13.59 8.31 -4.55
N LYS A 46 -12.68 8.13 -5.53
CA LYS A 46 -12.77 8.83 -6.84
C LYS A 46 -12.21 7.99 -8.01
N PRO A 47 -13.04 7.12 -8.63
CA PRO A 47 -12.61 6.33 -9.80
C PRO A 47 -12.33 7.19 -11.05
N GLU A 48 -12.87 8.41 -11.10
CA GLU A 48 -12.67 9.39 -12.17
C GLU A 48 -11.33 10.14 -12.09
N ASP A 49 -10.69 10.19 -10.91
CA ASP A 49 -9.32 10.70 -10.67
C ASP A 49 -8.28 9.56 -10.59
N ALA A 50 -8.72 8.30 -10.69
CA ALA A 50 -7.84 7.12 -10.69
C ALA A 50 -7.17 6.95 -12.07
N VAL A 51 -6.54 8.03 -12.56
CA VAL A 51 -5.51 7.91 -13.58
C VAL A 51 -4.38 7.14 -12.90
N LEU A 52 -4.12 5.92 -13.39
CA LEU A 52 -3.01 5.12 -12.91
C LEU A 52 -1.72 5.92 -13.14
N ASP A 53 -1.16 6.49 -12.07
CA ASP A 53 0.06 7.29 -12.15
C ASP A 53 1.26 6.37 -12.36
N VAL A 54 1.45 5.92 -13.60
CA VAL A 54 2.53 5.00 -13.98
C VAL A 54 3.90 5.57 -13.61
N GLN A 55 4.07 6.89 -13.70
CA GLN A 55 5.34 7.55 -13.44
C GLN A 55 5.60 7.66 -11.92
N GLY A 56 4.58 8.01 -11.14
CA GLY A 56 4.64 7.93 -9.67
C GLY A 56 4.85 6.50 -9.16
N ILE A 57 4.15 5.51 -9.75
CA ILE A 57 4.34 4.08 -9.43
C ILE A 57 5.78 3.66 -9.71
N ALA A 58 6.31 3.98 -10.90
CA ALA A 58 7.69 3.62 -11.26
C ALA A 58 8.71 4.26 -10.31
N THR A 59 8.47 5.49 -9.85
CA THR A 59 9.36 6.22 -8.94
C THR A 59 9.28 5.67 -7.51
N VAL A 60 8.08 5.33 -7.02
CA VAL A 60 7.88 4.87 -5.64
C VAL A 60 8.23 3.39 -5.45
N THR A 61 8.11 2.57 -6.51
CA THR A 61 8.37 1.13 -6.43
C THR A 61 9.74 0.81 -5.82
N PRO A 62 10.87 1.37 -6.32
CA PRO A 62 12.19 1.09 -5.72
C PRO A 62 12.28 1.56 -4.25
N ALA A 63 11.64 2.68 -3.88
CA ALA A 63 11.60 3.15 -2.50
C ALA A 63 10.84 2.18 -1.58
N ILE A 64 9.73 1.61 -2.05
CA ILE A 64 8.95 0.61 -1.32
C ILE A 64 9.73 -0.69 -1.19
N VAL A 65 10.40 -1.16 -2.25
CA VAL A 65 11.29 -2.33 -2.22
C VAL A 65 12.38 -2.16 -1.17
N GLN A 66 13.02 -1.01 -1.14
CA GLN A 66 14.04 -0.70 -0.14
C GLN A 66 13.45 -0.68 1.28
N ALA A 67 12.31 0.00 1.47
CA ALA A 67 11.64 0.09 2.77
C ALA A 67 11.14 -1.28 3.28
N CYS A 68 10.70 -2.15 2.37
CA CYS A 68 10.28 -3.52 2.68
C CYS A 68 11.46 -4.46 2.93
N THR A 69 12.60 -4.23 2.29
CA THR A 69 13.84 -4.99 2.55
C THR A 69 14.34 -4.73 3.97
N GLN A 70 14.19 -3.50 4.45
CA GLN A 70 14.54 -3.09 5.82
C GLN A 70 13.56 -3.62 6.88
N ASP A 71 12.29 -3.76 6.53
CA ASP A 71 11.24 -4.23 7.46
C ASP A 71 10.26 -5.19 6.77
N LYS A 72 10.65 -6.46 6.71
CA LYS A 72 9.88 -7.53 6.04
C LYS A 72 8.52 -7.81 6.69
N LYS A 73 8.38 -7.52 7.99
CA LYS A 73 7.15 -7.80 8.75
C LYS A 73 6.16 -6.64 8.72
N ALA A 74 6.56 -5.50 8.16
CA ALA A 74 5.67 -4.36 7.99
C ALA A 74 4.50 -4.70 7.06
N SER A 75 3.39 -3.99 7.28
CA SER A 75 2.26 -3.97 6.36
C SER A 75 2.67 -3.30 5.05
N PHE A 76 2.60 -4.04 3.95
CA PHE A 76 2.93 -3.54 2.62
C PHE A 76 2.08 -2.33 2.26
N LYS A 77 0.78 -2.40 2.57
CA LYS A 77 -0.16 -1.32 2.30
C LYS A 77 0.23 -0.01 3.00
N ASP A 78 0.63 -0.10 4.26
CA ASP A 78 1.03 1.08 5.04
C ASP A 78 2.37 1.64 4.53
N LYS A 79 3.30 0.77 4.11
CA LYS A 79 4.54 1.17 3.45
C LYS A 79 4.30 1.88 2.11
N VAL A 80 3.46 1.31 1.24
CA VAL A 80 3.07 1.93 -0.04
C VAL A 80 2.53 3.33 0.20
N LYS A 81 1.56 3.47 1.13
CA LYS A 81 0.99 4.77 1.47
C LYS A 81 2.07 5.73 1.98
N GLY A 82 2.92 5.28 2.91
CA GLY A 82 3.95 6.11 3.51
C GLY A 82 5.01 6.60 2.53
N GLU A 83 5.52 5.74 1.66
CA GLU A 83 6.49 6.13 0.63
C GLU A 83 5.85 7.01 -0.45
N TRP A 84 4.61 6.73 -0.83
CA TRP A 84 3.86 7.55 -1.78
C TRP A 84 3.63 8.97 -1.27
N ASP A 85 3.27 9.12 0.01
CA ASP A 85 3.04 10.42 0.66
C ASP A 85 4.32 11.27 0.75
N LYS A 86 5.51 10.64 0.79
CA LYS A 86 6.80 11.35 0.73
C LYS A 86 7.07 11.90 -0.66
N ILE A 87 6.82 11.11 -1.71
CA ILE A 87 7.06 11.54 -3.09
C ILE A 87 6.07 12.64 -3.49
N LYS A 88 4.79 12.53 -3.10
CA LYS A 88 3.80 13.60 -3.30
C LYS A 88 4.14 14.92 -2.60
N LYS A 89 5.00 14.92 -1.58
CA LYS A 89 5.47 16.15 -0.93
C LYS A 89 6.68 16.77 -1.64
N ASP A 90 7.38 15.99 -2.44
CA ASP A 90 8.59 16.40 -3.19
C ASP A 90 8.25 16.85 -4.62
N MET A 91 7.08 16.45 -5.13
CA MET A 91 6.47 16.89 -6.39
C MET A 91 5.52 18.08 -6.20
#